data_AF-A0A0D7AMN4-F1
#
_entry.id   AF-A0A0D7AMN4-F1
#
_cell.length_a   1.000
_cell.length_b   1.000
_cell.length_c   1.000
_cell.angle_alpha   90.00
_cell.angle_beta   90.00
_cell.angle_gamma   90.00
#
_symmetry.space_group_name_H-M   'P 1'
#
loop_
_entity.id
_entity.type
_entity.pdbx_description
1 polymer ?
#
loop_
_entity_poly.entity_id
_entity_poly.type
_entity_poly.pdbx_seq_one_letter_code
_entity_poly.pdbx_strand_id
1 'polypeptide(L)'
;MDFGEWTIAFDSFADAFTFIFPHRREELQQYVEHVKSFFKARLPSEHSGVIAYDSAVRTHVGQHHDLLHTDFFAFQDLQIRFIFSPSGSAAGMSTRSVEAGTSTMVSVAGLPPPASTRMSAPNVAQEGMWKRLVKRNDVPPAKESLAEASLTMAPVPAPPPNELANHVALATIETFPHLFPIVTPVNVDRFETLLGSHPNRSLIQSICQSLHEGFWPWAVTDHGGYPDTYDNAEGYCTLTDPAHLAFARRQCAAEVDAG
;
A
#
# COMPACT_ATOMS: atom_id res chain seq x y z
N MET A 1 -11.93 5.88 -25.86
CA MET A 1 -12.83 5.09 -25.00
C MET A 1 -14.06 5.95 -24.74
N ASP A 2 -15.24 5.45 -25.09
CA ASP A 2 -16.51 6.14 -24.91
C ASP A 2 -17.27 5.62 -23.68
N PHE A 3 -18.50 6.08 -23.47
CA PHE A 3 -19.33 5.66 -22.33
C PHE A 3 -19.72 4.17 -22.38
N GLY A 4 -19.95 3.62 -23.57
CA GLY A 4 -20.33 2.22 -23.74
C GLY A 4 -19.17 1.29 -23.44
N GLU A 5 -18.00 1.59 -24.01
CA GLU A 5 -16.75 0.87 -23.75
C GLU A 5 -16.35 0.94 -22.27
N TRP A 6 -16.52 2.10 -21.63
CA TRP A 6 -16.30 2.23 -20.18
C TRP A 6 -17.27 1.38 -19.37
N THR A 7 -18.55 1.31 -19.74
CA THR A 7 -19.56 0.50 -19.02
C THR A 7 -19.20 -0.99 -19.07
N ILE A 8 -18.83 -1.51 -20.25
CA ILE A 8 -18.42 -2.92 -20.41
C ILE A 8 -17.17 -3.22 -19.57
N ALA A 9 -16.18 -2.33 -19.62
CA ALA A 9 -14.96 -2.48 -18.83
C ALA A 9 -15.24 -2.41 -17.31
N PHE A 10 -16.16 -1.53 -16.91
CA PHE A 10 -16.56 -1.38 -15.52
C PHE A 10 -17.33 -2.61 -15.01
N ASP A 11 -18.24 -3.17 -15.81
CA ASP A 11 -18.99 -4.37 -15.44
C ASP A 11 -18.05 -5.56 -15.21
N SER A 12 -17.08 -5.77 -16.12
CA SER A 12 -16.04 -6.80 -15.94
C SER A 12 -15.18 -6.56 -14.68
N PHE A 13 -14.85 -5.31 -14.39
CA PHE A 13 -14.17 -4.94 -13.14
C PHE A 13 -15.04 -5.20 -11.91
N ALA A 14 -16.32 -4.86 -11.96
CA ALA A 14 -17.26 -5.03 -10.84
C ALA A 14 -17.49 -6.50 -10.51
N ASP A 15 -17.60 -7.37 -11.52
CA ASP A 15 -17.69 -8.81 -11.32
C ASP A 15 -16.44 -9.36 -10.62
N ALA A 16 -15.24 -8.98 -11.09
CA ALA A 16 -13.98 -9.40 -10.47
C ALA A 16 -13.82 -8.83 -9.04
N PHE A 17 -14.16 -7.56 -8.84
CA PHE A 17 -14.02 -6.88 -7.55
C PHE A 17 -14.99 -7.44 -6.52
N THR A 18 -16.25 -7.70 -6.89
CA THR A 18 -17.25 -8.26 -5.98
C THR A 18 -17.05 -9.75 -5.72
N PHE A 19 -16.36 -10.48 -6.62
CA PHE A 19 -15.89 -11.83 -6.35
C PHE A 19 -14.88 -11.86 -5.20
N ILE A 20 -13.91 -10.93 -5.19
CA ILE A 20 -12.89 -10.83 -4.14
C ILE A 20 -13.44 -10.17 -2.86
N PHE A 21 -14.28 -9.14 -3.01
CA PHE A 21 -14.85 -8.36 -1.91
C PHE A 21 -16.40 -8.35 -1.93
N PRO A 22 -17.06 -9.47 -1.58
CA PRO A 22 -18.52 -9.55 -1.65
C PRO A 22 -19.26 -8.51 -0.79
N HIS A 23 -18.63 -8.08 0.31
CA HIS A 23 -19.18 -7.11 1.26
C HIS A 23 -19.08 -5.64 0.80
N ARG A 24 -18.40 -5.36 -0.32
CA ARG A 24 -18.27 -4.00 -0.90
C ARG A 24 -19.18 -3.78 -2.12
N ARG A 25 -20.16 -4.67 -2.34
CA ARG A 25 -21.04 -4.61 -3.52
C ARG A 25 -21.90 -3.35 -3.52
N GLU A 26 -22.55 -3.05 -2.42
CA GLU A 26 -23.46 -1.90 -2.30
C GLU A 26 -22.71 -0.57 -2.46
N GLU A 27 -21.47 -0.51 -1.96
CA GLU A 27 -20.56 0.61 -2.13
C GLU A 27 -20.21 0.81 -3.61
N LEU A 28 -19.80 -0.26 -4.30
CA LEU A 28 -19.43 -0.19 -5.71
C LEU A 28 -20.62 0.17 -6.61
N GLN A 29 -21.83 -0.28 -6.27
CA GLN A 29 -23.06 0.10 -6.95
C GLN A 29 -23.37 1.61 -6.81
N GLN A 30 -23.13 2.20 -5.64
CA GLN A 30 -23.29 3.64 -5.46
C GLN A 30 -22.23 4.42 -6.23
N TYR A 31 -20.99 3.92 -6.25
CA TYR A 31 -19.90 4.52 -7.01
C TYR A 31 -20.15 4.52 -8.52
N VAL A 32 -20.62 3.41 -9.09
CA VAL A 32 -20.89 3.37 -10.54
C VAL A 32 -21.98 4.35 -10.95
N GLU A 33 -23.03 4.51 -10.14
CA GLU A 33 -24.08 5.48 -10.41
C GLU A 33 -23.57 6.92 -10.29
N HIS A 34 -22.66 7.19 -9.34
CA HIS A 34 -21.96 8.46 -9.24
C HIS A 34 -21.16 8.78 -10.51
N VAL A 35 -20.34 7.84 -11.00
CA VAL A 35 -19.55 8.07 -12.23
C VAL A 35 -20.45 8.19 -13.47
N LYS A 36 -21.50 7.37 -13.59
CA LYS A 36 -22.52 7.48 -14.65
C LYS A 36 -23.22 8.84 -14.64
N SER A 37 -23.41 9.46 -13.48
CA SER A 37 -24.01 10.79 -13.38
C SER A 37 -23.16 11.85 -14.09
N PHE A 38 -21.82 11.76 -14.03
CA PHE A 38 -20.92 12.66 -14.75
C PHE A 38 -20.96 12.45 -16.25
N PHE A 39 -21.04 11.21 -16.72
CA PHE A 39 -21.23 10.92 -18.15
C PHE A 39 -22.56 11.47 -18.68
N LYS A 40 -23.65 11.36 -17.90
CA LYS A 40 -24.98 11.89 -18.29
C LYS A 40 -25.01 13.42 -18.31
N ALA A 41 -24.24 14.07 -17.42
CA ALA A 41 -24.22 15.53 -17.30
C ALA A 41 -23.31 16.23 -18.31
N ARG A 42 -22.54 15.49 -19.12
CA ARG A 42 -21.47 16.03 -19.95
C ARG A 42 -21.56 15.63 -21.42
N LEU A 43 -20.89 16.43 -22.24
CA LEU A 43 -20.76 16.18 -23.67
C LEU A 43 -19.76 15.04 -23.92
N PRO A 44 -19.93 14.24 -24.99
CA PRO A 44 -18.99 13.17 -25.35
C PRO A 44 -17.53 13.61 -25.48
N SER A 45 -17.26 14.87 -25.82
CA SER A 45 -15.93 15.45 -25.89
C SER A 45 -15.21 15.54 -24.53
N GLU A 46 -15.96 15.53 -23.42
CA GLU A 46 -15.44 15.66 -22.06
C GLU A 46 -15.38 14.32 -21.32
N HIS A 47 -15.79 13.23 -21.96
CA HIS A 47 -15.79 11.88 -21.38
C HIS A 47 -14.39 11.40 -20.98
N SER A 48 -13.34 11.88 -21.64
CA SER A 48 -11.95 11.57 -21.26
C SER A 48 -11.62 12.03 -19.83
N GLY A 49 -12.19 13.15 -19.39
CA GLY A 49 -12.02 13.62 -18.01
C GLY A 49 -12.70 12.72 -16.99
N VAL A 50 -13.89 12.20 -17.33
CA VAL A 50 -14.63 11.27 -16.45
C VAL A 50 -13.89 9.94 -16.31
N ILE A 51 -13.29 9.44 -17.39
CA ILE A 51 -12.47 8.22 -17.37
C ILE A 51 -11.19 8.43 -16.54
N ALA A 52 -10.53 9.60 -16.69
CA ALA A 52 -9.35 9.93 -15.90
C ALA A 52 -9.69 10.06 -14.40
N TYR A 53 -10.85 10.64 -14.08
CA TYR A 53 -11.38 10.69 -12.72
C TYR A 53 -11.61 9.29 -12.14
N ASP A 54 -12.32 8.40 -12.86
CA ASP A 54 -12.57 7.02 -12.44
C ASP A 54 -11.26 6.25 -12.19
N SER A 55 -10.31 6.34 -13.11
CA SER A 55 -9.00 5.72 -12.97
C SER A 55 -8.24 6.24 -11.74
N ALA A 56 -8.28 7.55 -11.50
CA ALA A 56 -7.63 8.16 -10.33
C ALA A 56 -8.26 7.72 -9.01
N VAL A 57 -9.60 7.67 -8.93
CA VAL A 57 -10.32 7.22 -7.73
C VAL A 57 -10.02 5.75 -7.44
N ARG A 58 -10.09 4.86 -8.44
CA ARG A 58 -9.78 3.43 -8.25
C ARG A 58 -8.33 3.19 -7.83
N THR A 59 -7.39 4.00 -8.33
CA THR A 59 -5.99 3.96 -7.89
C THR A 59 -5.85 4.43 -6.45
N HIS A 60 -6.53 5.51 -6.08
CA HIS A 60 -6.47 6.07 -4.73
C HIS A 60 -7.06 5.13 -3.68
N VAL A 61 -8.23 4.55 -3.95
CA VAL A 61 -8.85 3.52 -3.09
C VAL A 61 -8.00 2.24 -3.04
N GLY A 62 -7.31 1.88 -4.13
CA GLY A 62 -6.39 0.74 -4.13
C GLY A 62 -5.15 0.94 -3.26
N GLN A 63 -4.69 2.19 -3.10
CA GLN A 63 -3.54 2.56 -2.27
C GLN A 63 -3.90 2.73 -0.79
N HIS A 64 -5.16 3.03 -0.49
CA HIS A 64 -5.63 3.38 0.84
C HIS A 64 -6.69 2.38 1.32
N HIS A 65 -6.30 1.52 2.27
CA HIS A 65 -7.19 0.51 2.84
C HIS A 65 -8.33 1.10 3.71
N ASP A 66 -8.25 2.38 4.04
CA ASP A 66 -9.21 3.13 4.86
C ASP A 66 -10.25 3.91 4.05
N LEU A 67 -10.17 3.91 2.71
CA LEU A 67 -11.10 4.64 1.84
C LEU A 67 -12.11 3.72 1.15
N LEU A 68 -13.36 4.17 1.12
CA LEU A 68 -14.45 3.57 0.35
C LEU A 68 -14.69 4.38 -0.94
N HIS A 69 -15.14 3.72 -2.00
CA HIS A 69 -15.55 4.37 -3.25
C HIS A 69 -16.76 5.31 -3.06
N THR A 70 -17.47 5.20 -1.93
CA THR A 70 -18.55 6.10 -1.52
C THR A 70 -18.07 7.36 -0.81
N ASP A 71 -16.78 7.47 -0.46
CA ASP A 71 -16.23 8.62 0.26
C ASP A 71 -15.98 9.80 -0.69
N PHE A 72 -17.05 10.28 -1.35
CA PHE A 72 -16.97 11.27 -2.42
C PHE A 72 -16.28 12.58 -2.02
N PHE A 73 -16.38 12.96 -0.73
CA PHE A 73 -15.68 14.13 -0.18
C PHE A 73 -14.16 13.96 -0.21
N ALA A 74 -13.65 12.74 -0.03
CA ALA A 74 -12.22 12.44 -0.11
C ALA A 74 -11.69 12.54 -1.56
N PHE A 75 -12.58 12.56 -2.57
CA PHE A 75 -12.22 12.67 -3.98
C PHE A 75 -12.51 14.05 -4.56
N GLN A 76 -12.77 15.07 -3.74
CA GLN A 76 -13.13 16.41 -4.21
C GLN A 76 -12.01 17.06 -5.02
N ASP A 77 -10.76 16.85 -4.61
CA ASP A 77 -9.56 17.29 -5.33
C ASP A 77 -9.49 16.66 -6.74
N LEU A 78 -9.79 15.35 -6.84
CA LEU A 78 -9.84 14.62 -8.10
C LEU A 78 -10.99 15.11 -8.99
N GLN A 79 -12.15 15.41 -8.39
CA GLN A 79 -13.27 16.00 -9.11
C GLN A 79 -12.92 17.38 -9.65
N ILE A 80 -12.28 18.25 -8.85
CA ILE A 80 -11.84 19.58 -9.32
C ILE A 80 -10.87 19.43 -10.50
N ARG A 81 -9.92 18.50 -10.38
CA ARG A 81 -8.88 18.29 -11.40
C ARG A 81 -9.41 17.73 -12.72
N PHE A 82 -10.21 16.67 -12.67
CA PHE A 82 -10.59 15.91 -13.87
C PHE A 82 -12.01 16.21 -14.34
N ILE A 83 -12.89 16.61 -13.42
CA ILE A 83 -14.24 17.00 -13.73
C ILE A 83 -14.28 18.52 -13.95
N PHE A 84 -14.11 19.35 -12.94
CA PHE A 84 -14.47 20.78 -13.02
C PHE A 84 -13.43 21.71 -13.65
N SER A 85 -12.24 21.22 -14.01
CA SER A 85 -11.22 22.06 -14.65
C SER A 85 -11.62 22.46 -16.08
N PRO A 86 -11.56 23.77 -16.44
CA PRO A 86 -11.87 24.23 -17.79
C PRO A 86 -10.79 23.74 -18.75
N SER A 87 -11.18 22.88 -19.69
CA SER A 87 -10.41 22.28 -20.78
C SER A 87 -9.03 22.89 -21.06
N GLY A 88 -7.98 22.17 -20.64
CA GLY A 88 -6.60 22.55 -20.94
C GLY A 88 -5.50 21.67 -20.33
N SER A 89 -5.69 20.35 -20.21
CA SER A 89 -4.58 19.42 -19.92
C SER A 89 -4.91 17.99 -20.39
N ALA A 90 -5.23 17.87 -21.68
CA ALA A 90 -4.96 16.64 -22.41
C ALA A 90 -3.69 16.88 -23.25
N ALA A 91 -2.51 16.82 -22.62
CA ALA A 91 -1.23 16.77 -23.32
C ALA A 91 -0.14 16.17 -22.42
N GLY A 92 0.18 14.90 -22.69
CA GLY A 92 1.53 14.36 -22.52
C GLY A 92 1.92 13.88 -21.13
N MET A 93 1.68 12.60 -20.84
CA MET A 93 2.70 11.80 -20.17
C MET A 93 3.20 10.77 -21.18
N SER A 94 4.14 11.21 -22.00
CA SER A 94 4.92 10.36 -22.90
C SER A 94 5.97 9.64 -22.06
N THR A 95 5.81 8.33 -21.89
CA THR A 95 6.87 7.46 -21.38
C THR A 95 7.92 7.30 -22.49
N ARG A 96 9.11 7.89 -22.30
CA ARG A 96 10.25 7.68 -23.20
C ARG A 96 10.77 6.26 -23.01
N SER A 97 10.71 5.49 -24.09
CA SER A 97 11.45 4.24 -24.28
C SER A 97 12.95 4.51 -24.32
N VAL A 98 13.72 3.63 -23.67
CA VAL A 98 15.12 3.36 -24.01
C VAL A 98 15.14 1.94 -24.59
N GLU A 99 15.49 1.84 -25.87
CA GLU A 99 15.68 0.58 -26.59
C GLU A 99 17.06 -0.02 -26.29
N ALA A 100 17.14 -1.34 -26.13
CA ALA A 100 17.83 -2.24 -27.08
C ALA A 100 18.00 -3.64 -26.47
N GLY A 101 17.59 -4.67 -27.23
CA GLY A 101 17.91 -6.06 -26.92
C GLY A 101 16.91 -7.06 -27.49
N THR A 102 16.90 -7.21 -28.80
CA THR A 102 16.10 -8.18 -29.57
C THR A 102 16.27 -9.61 -29.06
N SER A 103 15.16 -10.30 -28.75
CA SER A 103 15.08 -11.76 -28.87
C SER A 103 13.63 -12.24 -28.89
N THR A 104 13.40 -13.35 -29.56
CA THR A 104 12.19 -13.70 -30.31
C THR A 104 11.38 -14.81 -29.62
N MET A 105 10.03 -14.72 -29.68
CA MET A 105 8.98 -15.73 -29.39
C MET A 105 8.75 -16.06 -27.89
N VAL A 106 7.58 -16.42 -27.34
CA VAL A 106 6.33 -17.10 -27.78
C VAL A 106 5.17 -16.59 -26.89
N SER A 107 3.95 -16.47 -27.43
CA SER A 107 2.71 -16.26 -26.67
C SER A 107 2.34 -17.47 -25.81
N VAL A 108 2.09 -17.26 -24.51
CA VAL A 108 1.23 -18.14 -23.69
C VAL A 108 0.28 -17.29 -22.86
N ALA A 109 -1.00 -17.66 -22.92
CA ALA A 109 -2.12 -17.02 -22.25
C ALA A 109 -2.21 -17.40 -20.76
N GLY A 110 -2.72 -16.46 -19.96
CA GLY A 110 -3.47 -16.74 -18.72
C GLY A 110 -2.65 -16.85 -17.42
N LEU A 111 -2.59 -15.75 -16.67
CA LEU A 111 -2.28 -15.72 -15.24
C LEU A 111 -3.31 -14.83 -14.52
N PRO A 112 -4.01 -15.32 -13.47
CA PRO A 112 -4.83 -14.48 -12.60
C PRO A 112 -3.98 -13.78 -11.53
N PRO A 113 -4.36 -12.56 -11.08
CA PRO A 113 -3.67 -11.87 -10.00
C PRO A 113 -3.91 -12.53 -8.62
N PRO A 114 -2.98 -12.39 -7.65
CA PRO A 114 -3.11 -12.99 -6.33
C PRO A 114 -4.27 -12.38 -5.55
N ALA A 115 -5.09 -13.26 -4.98
CA ALA A 115 -6.24 -12.92 -4.16
C ALA A 115 -5.78 -12.39 -2.78
N SER A 116 -5.96 -11.09 -2.54
CA SER A 116 -5.89 -10.52 -1.19
C SER A 116 -7.15 -10.91 -0.41
N THR A 117 -7.07 -12.01 0.34
CA THR A 117 -8.06 -12.32 1.38
C THR A 117 -7.72 -11.56 2.66
N ARG A 118 -8.69 -10.72 3.02
CA ARG A 118 -8.95 -9.99 4.25
C ARG A 118 -8.50 -10.69 5.55
N MET A 119 -7.54 -10.10 6.25
CA MET A 119 -7.42 -10.23 7.71
C MET A 119 -8.02 -9.00 8.37
N SER A 120 -9.13 -9.16 9.09
CA SER A 120 -9.44 -8.24 10.19
C SER A 120 -8.50 -8.59 11.34
N ALA A 121 -7.28 -8.05 11.31
CA ALA A 121 -6.56 -7.84 12.56
C ALA A 121 -7.36 -6.81 13.36
N PRO A 122 -7.62 -7.01 14.67
CA PRO A 122 -8.08 -5.90 15.49
C PRO A 122 -7.04 -4.79 15.33
N ASN A 123 -7.50 -3.61 14.91
CA ASN A 123 -6.70 -2.39 14.81
C ASN A 123 -6.17 -2.03 16.21
N VAL A 124 -5.13 -2.72 16.66
CA VAL A 124 -4.46 -2.43 17.93
C VAL A 124 -3.35 -1.44 17.62
N ALA A 125 -3.70 -0.18 17.88
CA ALA A 125 -2.80 0.93 18.22
C ALA A 125 -2.03 1.68 17.12
N GLN A 126 -2.21 1.43 15.81
CA GLN A 126 -1.68 2.39 14.82
C GLN A 126 -2.46 3.72 14.80
N GLU A 127 -3.75 3.69 15.17
CA GLU A 127 -4.57 4.90 15.37
C GLU A 127 -4.14 5.74 16.59
N GLY A 128 -3.37 5.15 17.51
CA GLY A 128 -3.00 5.79 18.76
C GLY A 128 -1.93 6.85 18.61
N MET A 129 -1.05 6.79 17.60
CA MET A 129 0.15 7.62 17.58
C MET A 129 -0.05 8.98 16.89
N TRP A 130 -0.81 9.03 15.79
CA TRP A 130 -1.28 10.31 15.23
C TRP A 130 -2.17 11.07 16.21
N LYS A 131 -2.92 10.35 17.06
CA LYS A 131 -3.74 10.93 18.13
C LYS A 131 -2.95 11.23 19.42
N ARG A 132 -1.83 10.55 19.70
CA ARG A 132 -1.00 10.79 20.91
C ARG A 132 -0.01 11.94 20.78
N LEU A 133 0.39 12.32 19.55
CA LEU A 133 1.04 13.63 19.35
C LEU A 133 0.04 14.79 19.48
N VAL A 134 -1.27 14.51 19.36
CA VAL A 134 -2.36 15.49 19.38
C VAL A 134 -3.29 15.25 20.56
N LYS A 135 -2.73 15.19 21.77
CA LYS A 135 -3.50 15.50 22.98
C LYS A 135 -2.67 16.36 23.93
N ARG A 136 -2.70 17.68 23.72
CA ARG A 136 -2.92 18.66 24.80
C ARG A 136 -3.19 20.08 24.25
N ASN A 137 -4.36 20.61 24.65
CA ASN A 137 -4.84 22.00 24.59
C ASN A 137 -5.35 22.54 23.24
N ASP A 138 -6.48 23.25 23.32
CA ASP A 138 -7.24 23.93 22.26
C ASP A 138 -6.51 25.11 21.58
N VAL A 139 -5.23 24.93 21.26
CA VAL A 139 -4.44 25.86 20.46
C VAL A 139 -3.95 25.09 19.24
N PRO A 140 -4.24 25.53 18.00
CA PRO A 140 -3.68 24.88 16.82
C PRO A 140 -2.15 24.86 16.96
N PRO A 141 -1.48 23.70 16.77
CA PRO A 141 -0.04 23.63 16.92
C PRO A 141 0.59 24.67 15.99
N ALA A 142 1.47 25.50 16.54
CA ALA A 142 2.32 26.35 15.73
C ALA A 142 2.97 25.44 14.67
N LYS A 143 2.99 25.89 13.41
CA LYS A 143 3.69 25.19 12.34
C LYS A 143 5.19 25.29 12.60
N GLU A 144 5.70 24.49 13.51
CA GLU A 144 7.13 24.36 13.78
C GLU A 144 7.77 23.64 12.61
N SER A 145 8.90 24.17 12.15
CA SER A 145 9.66 23.51 11.11
C SER A 145 10.29 22.22 11.65
N LEU A 146 10.58 21.26 10.76
CA LEU A 146 11.31 20.04 11.15
C LEU A 146 12.68 20.34 11.76
N ALA A 147 13.32 21.45 11.35
CA ALA A 147 14.59 21.89 11.89
C ALA A 147 14.47 22.40 13.33
N GLU A 148 13.36 23.03 13.70
CA GLU A 148 13.09 23.43 15.08
C GLU A 148 12.67 22.24 15.93
N ALA A 149 11.81 21.37 15.39
CA ALA A 149 11.38 20.16 16.07
C ALA A 149 12.56 19.22 16.39
N SER A 150 13.56 19.11 15.50
CA SER A 150 14.73 18.26 15.74
C SER A 150 15.54 18.68 16.97
N LEU A 151 15.44 19.95 17.41
CA LEU A 151 16.16 20.45 18.58
C LEU A 151 15.67 19.83 19.90
N THR A 152 14.42 19.37 19.96
CA THR A 152 13.78 18.89 21.21
C THR A 152 13.12 17.51 21.06
N MET A 153 13.06 16.96 19.85
CA MET A 153 12.45 15.66 19.59
C MET A 153 13.13 14.53 20.39
N ALA A 154 12.32 13.61 20.90
CA ALA A 154 12.82 12.43 21.58
C ALA A 154 13.59 11.50 20.62
N PRO A 155 14.56 10.73 21.11
CA PRO A 155 15.24 9.71 20.32
C PRO A 155 14.27 8.70 19.70
N VAL A 156 14.67 8.13 18.56
CA VAL A 156 13.99 6.98 17.96
C VAL A 156 14.01 5.83 18.98
N PRO A 157 12.90 5.11 19.19
CA PRO A 157 12.86 4.04 20.17
C PRO A 157 13.70 2.85 19.71
N ALA A 158 14.23 2.12 20.69
CA ALA A 158 14.73 0.78 20.47
C ALA A 158 13.58 -0.25 20.50
N PRO A 159 13.78 -1.45 19.93
CA PRO A 159 12.87 -2.56 20.15
C PRO A 159 12.72 -2.85 21.65
N PRO A 160 11.50 -3.20 22.12
CA PRO A 160 11.28 -3.51 23.52
C PRO A 160 12.00 -4.81 23.92
N PRO A 161 12.31 -5.01 25.22
CA PRO A 161 13.16 -6.12 25.66
C PRO A 161 12.63 -7.52 25.31
N ASN A 162 11.31 -7.70 25.23
CA ASN A 162 10.69 -8.97 24.83
C ASN A 162 11.05 -9.33 23.37
N GLU A 163 11.18 -8.34 22.49
CA GLU A 163 11.55 -8.54 21.09
C GLU A 163 13.03 -8.82 20.93
N LEU A 164 13.85 -8.11 21.70
CA LEU A 164 15.28 -8.40 21.79
C LEU A 164 15.56 -9.79 22.39
N ALA A 165 14.61 -10.36 23.12
CA ALA A 165 14.69 -11.72 23.67
C ALA A 165 14.00 -12.78 22.77
N ASN A 166 13.47 -12.41 21.60
CA ASN A 166 12.82 -13.35 20.70
C ASN A 166 13.87 -14.24 20.01
N HIS A 167 14.15 -15.40 20.63
CA HIS A 167 15.16 -16.34 20.15
C HIS A 167 14.86 -16.90 18.75
N VAL A 168 13.59 -17.03 18.36
CA VAL A 168 13.20 -17.52 17.03
C VAL A 168 13.55 -16.49 15.95
N ALA A 169 13.23 -15.22 16.19
CA ALA A 169 13.57 -14.14 15.28
C ALA A 169 15.10 -13.97 15.17
N LEU A 170 15.82 -13.97 16.30
CA LEU A 170 17.28 -13.86 16.32
C LEU A 170 17.95 -15.04 15.58
N ALA A 171 17.52 -16.28 15.82
CA ALA A 171 18.05 -17.44 15.12
C ALA A 171 17.79 -17.36 13.60
N THR A 172 16.63 -16.85 13.19
CA THR A 172 16.28 -16.68 11.77
C THR A 172 17.17 -15.62 11.11
N ILE A 173 17.40 -14.49 11.78
CA ILE A 173 18.29 -13.42 11.30
C ILE A 173 19.73 -13.93 11.18
N GLU A 174 20.22 -14.68 12.18
CA GLU A 174 21.56 -15.29 12.15
C GLU A 174 21.70 -16.34 11.05
N THR A 175 20.65 -17.13 10.79
CA THR A 175 20.67 -18.19 9.77
C THR A 175 20.56 -17.61 8.36
N PHE A 176 19.78 -16.54 8.17
CA PHE A 176 19.48 -15.95 6.86
C PHE A 176 19.79 -14.44 6.80
N PRO A 177 21.04 -14.01 7.02
CA PRO A 177 21.39 -12.59 7.08
C PRO A 177 21.12 -11.86 5.75
N HIS A 178 21.18 -12.59 4.63
CA HIS A 178 20.90 -12.06 3.29
C HIS A 178 19.44 -11.71 3.04
N LEU A 179 18.49 -12.19 3.87
CA LEU A 179 17.07 -11.82 3.80
C LEU A 179 16.76 -10.51 4.53
N PHE A 180 17.63 -10.11 5.46
CA PHE A 180 17.46 -8.90 6.27
C PHE A 180 18.61 -7.89 6.06
N PRO A 181 19.02 -7.58 4.81
CA PRO A 181 20.11 -6.64 4.59
C PRO A 181 19.63 -5.22 4.91
N ILE A 182 20.32 -4.55 5.82
CA ILE A 182 20.07 -3.14 6.11
C ILE A 182 20.84 -2.32 5.08
N VAL A 183 20.16 -1.96 4.00
CA VAL A 183 20.71 -1.15 2.91
C VAL A 183 20.15 0.25 3.01
N THR A 184 21.01 1.21 3.34
CA THR A 184 20.68 2.64 3.29
C THR A 184 21.57 3.32 2.24
N PRO A 185 20.99 4.16 1.34
CA PRO A 185 21.78 4.98 0.42
C PRO A 185 22.48 6.15 1.12
N VAL A 186 22.18 6.38 2.40
CA VAL A 186 22.77 7.45 3.21
C VAL A 186 24.13 7.01 3.73
N ASN A 187 25.17 7.81 3.49
CA ASN A 187 26.45 7.62 4.15
C ASN A 187 26.32 8.06 5.62
N VAL A 188 26.14 7.08 6.51
CA VAL A 188 25.84 7.33 7.93
C VAL A 188 27.01 7.99 8.65
N ASP A 189 28.25 7.58 8.39
CA ASP A 189 29.46 8.20 8.98
C ASP A 189 29.55 9.70 8.63
N ARG A 190 29.28 10.03 7.36
CA ARG A 190 29.28 11.41 6.89
C ARG A 190 28.11 12.19 7.48
N PHE A 191 26.93 11.57 7.59
CA PHE A 191 25.76 12.16 8.20
C PHE A 191 26.02 12.53 9.67
N GLU A 192 26.58 11.61 10.46
CA GLU A 192 26.93 11.86 11.86
C GLU A 192 27.96 12.99 11.98
N THR A 193 28.99 12.97 11.13
CA THR A 193 30.02 14.01 11.10
C THR A 193 29.43 15.40 10.82
N LEU A 194 28.53 15.50 9.84
CA LEU A 194 27.88 16.76 9.46
C LEU A 194 26.99 17.31 10.58
N LEU A 195 26.42 16.43 11.41
CA LEU A 195 25.54 16.79 12.52
C LEU A 195 26.26 16.82 13.88
N GLY A 196 27.59 16.80 13.89
CA GLY A 196 28.39 16.81 15.13
C GLY A 196 28.12 18.01 16.04
N SER A 197 27.74 19.17 15.47
CA SER A 197 27.39 20.38 16.21
C SER A 197 25.91 20.49 16.60
N HIS A 198 25.09 19.47 16.30
CA HIS A 198 23.66 19.51 16.60
C HIS A 198 23.42 19.40 18.12
N PRO A 199 22.56 20.26 18.71
CA PRO A 199 22.36 20.28 20.16
C PRO A 199 21.66 19.03 20.70
N ASN A 200 20.76 18.43 19.92
CA ASN A 200 20.07 17.19 20.29
C ASN A 200 20.89 15.96 19.87
N ARG A 201 21.94 15.64 20.63
CA ARG A 201 22.85 14.54 20.31
C ARG A 201 22.20 13.16 20.47
N SER A 202 21.28 13.01 21.42
CA SER A 202 20.58 11.73 21.66
C SER A 202 19.70 11.34 20.46
N LEU A 203 19.02 12.30 19.84
CA LEU A 203 18.29 12.08 18.60
C LEU A 203 19.22 11.63 17.48
N ILE A 204 20.32 12.37 17.22
CA ILE A 204 21.26 12.04 16.15
C ILE A 204 21.84 10.64 16.34
N GLN A 205 22.25 10.29 17.55
CA GLN A 205 22.78 8.96 17.85
C GLN A 205 21.75 7.87 17.59
N SER A 206 20.49 8.05 18.01
CA SER A 206 19.43 7.07 17.76
C SER A 206 19.12 6.89 16.26
N ILE A 207 19.19 7.98 15.48
CA ILE A 207 18.99 7.92 14.03
C ILE A 207 20.16 7.20 13.36
N CYS A 208 21.40 7.51 13.74
CA CYS A 208 22.57 6.84 13.17
C CYS A 208 22.54 5.34 13.49
N GLN A 209 22.21 4.98 14.73
CA GLN A 209 22.00 3.59 15.14
C GLN A 209 20.92 2.92 14.27
N SER A 210 19.76 3.57 14.11
CA SER A 210 18.65 3.02 13.33
C SER A 210 18.95 2.93 11.83
N LEU A 211 19.80 3.80 11.29
CA LEU A 211 20.27 3.70 9.90
C LEU A 211 21.24 2.54 9.69
N HIS A 212 21.99 2.14 10.73
CA HIS A 212 22.89 0.99 10.69
C HIS A 212 22.19 -0.33 11.00
N GLU A 213 21.24 -0.33 11.94
CA GLU A 213 20.64 -1.54 12.51
C GLU A 213 19.16 -1.74 12.12
N GLY A 214 18.56 -0.76 11.44
CA GLY A 214 17.16 -0.75 11.10
C GLY A 214 16.31 0.03 12.10
N PHE A 215 15.15 0.51 11.64
CA PHE A 215 14.20 1.25 12.47
C PHE A 215 13.19 0.31 13.10
N TRP A 216 12.96 0.47 14.41
CA TRP A 216 11.87 -0.21 15.08
C TRP A 216 10.52 0.45 14.72
N PRO A 217 9.53 -0.28 14.16
CA PRO A 217 8.27 0.30 13.69
C PRO A 217 7.25 0.53 14.81
N TRP A 218 7.66 0.51 16.09
CA TRP A 218 6.75 0.56 17.25
C TRP A 218 5.72 -0.58 17.27
N ALA A 219 6.03 -1.71 16.64
CA ALA A 219 5.15 -2.87 16.64
C ALA A 219 4.98 -3.42 18.06
N VAL A 220 3.76 -3.85 18.37
CA VAL A 220 3.45 -4.63 19.56
C VAL A 220 3.18 -6.05 19.08
N THR A 221 4.03 -6.95 19.55
CA THR A 221 4.15 -8.33 19.06
C THR A 221 3.89 -9.32 20.20
N ASP A 222 3.83 -8.81 21.44
CA ASP A 222 3.36 -9.52 22.62
C ASP A 222 1.83 -9.66 22.58
N HIS A 223 1.37 -10.58 21.75
CA HIS A 223 0.00 -11.06 21.75
C HIS A 223 0.06 -12.54 22.14
N GLY A 224 -0.13 -12.83 23.44
CA GLY A 224 0.01 -14.18 24.03
C GLY A 224 -0.94 -15.27 23.50
N GLY A 225 -1.57 -15.07 22.35
CA GLY A 225 -2.32 -16.08 21.59
C GLY A 225 -1.89 -16.20 20.13
N TYR A 226 -0.88 -15.45 19.68
CA TYR A 226 -0.37 -15.54 18.31
C TYR A 226 0.73 -16.61 18.23
N PRO A 227 0.66 -17.55 17.28
CA PRO A 227 1.68 -18.58 17.14
C PRO A 227 2.99 -17.99 16.61
N ASP A 228 4.13 -18.62 16.92
CA ASP A 228 5.46 -18.21 16.46
C ASP A 228 5.58 -18.16 14.92
N THR A 229 4.76 -18.92 14.21
CA THR A 229 4.62 -18.87 12.76
C THR A 229 3.14 -18.91 12.42
N TYR A 230 2.67 -17.90 11.70
CA TYR A 230 1.30 -17.82 11.19
C TYR A 230 1.35 -17.94 9.67
N ASP A 231 0.99 -19.12 9.16
CA ASP A 231 0.94 -19.42 7.72
C ASP A 231 -0.40 -19.01 7.09
N ASN A 232 -1.25 -18.33 7.85
CA ASN A 232 -2.63 -17.98 7.51
C ASN A 232 -3.52 -19.20 7.16
N ALA A 233 -3.13 -20.44 7.45
CA ALA A 233 -3.93 -21.62 7.06
C ALA A 233 -5.28 -21.70 7.80
N GLU A 234 -5.44 -21.02 8.92
CA GLU A 234 -6.69 -20.97 9.68
C GLU A 234 -7.84 -20.39 8.85
N GLY A 235 -8.88 -21.21 8.63
CA GLY A 235 -10.06 -20.83 7.87
C GLY A 235 -10.01 -21.21 6.39
N TYR A 236 -8.87 -21.66 5.87
CA TYR A 236 -8.82 -22.31 4.56
C TYR A 236 -9.30 -23.76 4.70
N CYS A 237 -10.38 -24.09 4.00
CA CYS A 237 -10.75 -25.50 3.82
C CYS A 237 -9.62 -26.18 3.05
N THR A 238 -9.02 -27.22 3.63
CA THR A 238 -8.16 -28.16 2.89
C THR A 238 -8.85 -28.55 1.60
N LEU A 239 -8.18 -28.31 0.46
CA LEU A 239 -8.63 -28.65 -0.88
C LEU A 239 -8.97 -30.15 -0.93
N THR A 240 -10.25 -30.46 -0.72
CA THR A 240 -10.76 -31.84 -0.57
C THR A 240 -11.42 -32.33 -1.84
N ASP A 241 -11.87 -31.41 -2.71
CA ASP A 241 -12.40 -31.73 -4.02
C ASP A 241 -11.29 -32.30 -4.93
N PRO A 242 -11.44 -33.55 -5.43
CA PRO A 242 -10.50 -34.17 -6.35
C PRO A 242 -10.22 -33.32 -7.61
N ALA A 243 -11.20 -32.57 -8.10
CA ALA A 243 -11.05 -31.73 -9.29
C ALA A 243 -10.12 -30.54 -9.03
N HIS A 244 -10.28 -29.87 -7.88
CA HIS A 244 -9.42 -28.76 -7.48
C HIS A 244 -8.00 -29.23 -7.15
N LEU A 245 -7.85 -30.41 -6.52
CA LEU A 245 -6.53 -31.01 -6.30
C LEU A 245 -5.82 -31.35 -7.62
N ALA A 246 -6.54 -31.92 -8.59
CA ALA A 246 -5.98 -32.22 -9.90
C ALA A 246 -5.60 -30.97 -10.69
N PHE A 247 -6.36 -29.88 -10.52
CA PHE A 247 -6.00 -28.57 -11.07
C PHE A 247 -4.73 -28.00 -10.42
N ALA A 248 -4.70 -27.91 -9.08
CA ALA A 248 -3.54 -27.39 -8.35
C ALA A 248 -2.26 -28.18 -8.66
N ARG A 249 -2.34 -29.52 -8.69
CA ARG A 249 -1.19 -30.37 -9.07
C ARG A 249 -0.71 -30.14 -10.50
N ARG A 250 -1.63 -29.95 -11.45
CA ARG A 250 -1.26 -29.62 -12.84
C ARG A 250 -0.57 -28.26 -12.92
N GLN A 251 -1.06 -27.27 -12.18
CA GLN A 251 -0.45 -25.95 -12.14
C GLN A 251 0.95 -25.98 -11.52
N CYS A 252 1.13 -26.66 -10.38
CA CYS A 252 2.45 -26.84 -9.77
C CYS A 252 3.43 -27.55 -10.71
N ALA A 253 2.98 -28.59 -11.43
CA ALA A 253 3.84 -29.27 -12.42
C ALA A 253 4.25 -28.33 -13.56
N ALA A 254 3.32 -27.53 -14.07
CA ALA A 254 3.61 -26.55 -15.11
C ALA A 254 4.58 -25.45 -14.64
N GLU A 255 4.49 -25.01 -13.39
CA GLU A 255 5.41 -24.02 -12.80
C GLU A 255 6.82 -24.60 -12.59
N VAL A 256 6.93 -25.85 -12.12
CA VAL A 256 8.23 -26.54 -11.98
C VAL A 256 8.91 -26.75 -13.34
N ASP A 257 8.14 -27.07 -14.38
CA ASP A 257 8.66 -27.18 -15.75
C ASP A 257 9.06 -25.81 -16.33
N ALA A 258 8.47 -24.71 -15.84
CA ALA A 258 8.73 -23.35 -16.30
C ALA A 258 9.94 -22.68 -15.60
N GLY A 259 10.28 -23.08 -14.37
CA GLY A 259 11.49 -22.68 -13.66
C GLY A 259 11.42 -21.33 -12.96
#